data_AF-A0AB37KV21-F1
#
_entry.id   AF-A0AB37KV21-F1
#
_cell.length_a   1.000
_cell.length_b   1.000
_cell.length_c   1.000
_cell.angle_alpha   90.00
_cell.angle_beta   90.00
_cell.angle_gamma   90.00
#
_symmetry.space_group_name_H-M   'P 1'
#
loop_
_entity.id
_entity.type
_entity.pdbx_description
1 polymer ?
#
loop_
_entity_poly.entity_id
_entity_poly.type
_entity_poly.pdbx_seq_one_letter_code
_entity_poly.pdbx_strand_id
1 'polypeptide(L)'
;MMLVGTMIKLSISIEDKTRYEFVIYDKEYVVLSSSGDKILVVPFQIDNNGGYIFNTKEYMFKDSYSGVYEYKNIERCPKIVKNAN
;
A
#
# COMPACT_ATOMS: atom_id res chain seq x y z
N MET A 1 -9.89 23.94 1.72
CA MET A 1 -10.43 22.59 1.99
C MET A 1 -10.54 21.85 0.67
N MET A 2 -9.60 20.94 0.36
CA MET A 2 -9.68 19.97 -0.75
C MET A 2 -8.45 19.03 -0.65
N LEU A 3 -8.53 17.98 0.18
CA LEU A 3 -7.58 16.85 0.17
C LEU A 3 -8.27 15.52 -0.19
N VAL A 4 -9.57 15.56 -0.45
CA VAL A 4 -10.40 14.36 -0.63
C VAL A 4 -10.29 13.77 -2.04
N GLY A 5 -10.02 14.61 -3.06
CA GLY A 5 -9.99 14.16 -4.46
C GLY A 5 -8.83 13.23 -4.83
N THR A 6 -7.62 13.49 -4.32
CA THR A 6 -6.42 12.68 -4.60
C THR A 6 -6.44 11.36 -3.84
N MET A 7 -6.86 11.35 -2.57
CA MET A 7 -6.94 10.11 -1.78
C MET A 7 -7.97 9.14 -2.35
N ILE A 8 -9.15 9.62 -2.78
CA ILE A 8 -10.17 8.76 -3.38
C ILE A 8 -9.66 8.13 -4.69
N LYS A 9 -9.01 8.91 -5.57
CA LYS A 9 -8.53 8.40 -6.86
C LYS A 9 -7.38 7.41 -6.71
N LEU A 10 -6.47 7.63 -5.75
CA LEU A 10 -5.40 6.69 -5.43
C LEU A 10 -5.97 5.37 -4.90
N SER A 11 -6.97 5.44 -4.01
CA SER A 11 -7.61 4.26 -3.43
C SER A 11 -8.29 3.38 -4.48
N ILE A 12 -9.10 3.97 -5.37
CA ILE A 12 -9.78 3.22 -6.45
C ILE A 12 -8.75 2.52 -7.35
N SER A 13 -7.64 3.18 -7.69
CA SER A 13 -6.59 2.57 -8.51
C SER A 13 -5.84 1.43 -7.80
N ILE A 14 -5.79 1.43 -6.48
CA ILE A 14 -5.20 0.34 -5.69
C ILE A 14 -6.19 -0.83 -5.67
N GLU A 15 -7.46 -0.60 -5.32
CA GLU A 15 -8.46 -1.67 -5.15
C GLU A 15 -8.65 -2.59 -6.37
N ASP A 16 -8.39 -2.13 -7.60
CA ASP A 16 -8.50 -2.91 -8.83
C ASP A 16 -7.21 -3.62 -9.29
N LYS A 17 -6.14 -3.60 -8.48
CA LYS A 17 -4.85 -4.22 -8.82
C LYS A 17 -4.59 -5.49 -8.01
N THR A 18 -3.89 -6.43 -8.64
CA THR A 18 -3.39 -7.67 -8.01
C THR A 18 -1.86 -7.75 -8.01
N ARG A 19 -1.17 -6.87 -8.75
CA ARG A 19 0.29 -6.82 -8.76
C ARG A 19 0.76 -5.63 -7.95
N TYR A 20 1.59 -5.91 -6.96
CA TYR A 20 2.13 -4.91 -6.06
C TYR A 20 3.60 -5.12 -5.82
N GLU A 21 4.28 -4.02 -5.53
CA GLU A 21 5.62 -4.01 -4.99
C GLU A 21 5.52 -4.03 -3.46
N PHE A 22 6.32 -4.90 -2.85
CA PHE A 22 6.52 -4.99 -1.42
C PHE A 22 7.95 -4.60 -1.11
N VAL A 23 8.14 -4.03 0.08
CA VAL A 23 9.45 -3.62 0.56
C VAL A 23 9.66 -4.10 1.99
N ILE A 24 10.84 -4.64 2.24
CA ILE A 24 11.28 -5.12 3.54
C ILE A 24 12.35 -4.16 4.07
N TYR A 25 12.05 -3.55 5.22
CA TYR A 25 13.00 -2.76 6.02
C TYR A 25 13.28 -3.50 7.33
N ASP A 26 12.50 -3.20 8.37
CA ASP A 26 12.38 -3.95 9.64
C ASP A 26 11.27 -5.01 9.57
N LYS A 27 10.18 -4.67 8.88
CA LYS A 27 9.06 -5.52 8.54
C LYS A 27 8.65 -5.28 7.10
N GLU A 28 7.77 -6.13 6.59
CA GLU A 28 7.29 -6.03 5.22
C GLU A 28 6.14 -5.02 5.13
N TYR A 29 6.16 -4.23 4.05
CA TYR A 29 5.14 -3.25 3.71
C TYR A 29 4.79 -3.35 2.24
N VAL A 30 3.60 -2.88 1.88
CA VAL A 30 3.23 -2.71 0.46
C VAL A 30 3.48 -1.27 0.03
N VAL A 31 4.06 -1.10 -1.16
CA VAL A 31 4.32 0.18 -1.79
C VAL A 31 3.08 0.61 -2.58
N LEU A 32 2.51 1.76 -2.27
CA LEU A 32 1.33 2.29 -2.96
C LEU A 32 1.69 3.39 -3.96
N SER A 33 2.81 4.07 -3.76
CA SER A 33 3.28 5.14 -4.66
C SER A 33 4.76 5.41 -4.46
N SER A 34 5.43 5.91 -5.50
CA SER A 34 6.82 6.37 -5.47
C SER A 34 6.90 7.79 -6.05
N SER A 35 7.78 8.61 -5.48
CA SER A 35 8.04 9.98 -5.90
C SER A 35 9.49 10.36 -5.60
N GLY A 36 10.31 10.37 -6.66
CA GLY A 36 11.75 10.58 -6.55
C GLY A 36 12.40 9.55 -5.62
N ASP A 37 13.09 10.04 -4.61
CA ASP A 37 13.82 9.23 -3.61
C ASP A 37 12.91 8.73 -2.46
N LYS A 38 11.59 8.98 -2.52
CA LYS A 38 10.65 8.60 -1.48
C LYS A 38 9.57 7.68 -2.00
N ILE A 39 9.17 6.73 -1.17
CA ILE A 39 8.02 5.85 -1.40
C ILE A 39 6.99 6.00 -0.30
N LEU A 40 5.72 5.85 -0.65
CA LEU A 40 4.61 5.72 0.29
C LEU A 40 4.32 4.24 0.50
N VAL A 41 4.54 3.79 1.73
CA VAL A 41 4.32 2.41 2.14
C VAL A 41 3.22 2.33 3.17
N VAL A 42 2.51 1.21 3.20
CA VAL A 42 1.51 0.92 4.24
C VAL A 42 1.73 -0.47 4.81
N PRO A 43 1.48 -0.66 6.12
CA PRO A 43 1.42 -2.00 6.69
C PRO A 43 0.21 -2.75 6.12
N PHE A 44 0.33 -4.07 6.10
CA PHE A 44 -0.75 -4.94 5.67
C PHE A 44 -0.89 -6.14 6.60
N GLN A 45 -2.02 -6.81 6.49
CA GLN A 45 -2.30 -8.09 7.12
C GLN A 45 -2.87 -9.05 6.07
N ILE A 46 -2.75 -10.34 6.34
CA ILE A 46 -3.37 -11.38 5.53
C ILE A 46 -4.48 -12.01 6.37
N ASP A 47 -5.71 -12.01 5.85
CA ASP A 47 -6.84 -12.65 6.51
C ASP A 47 -6.76 -14.19 6.41
N ASN A 48 -7.61 -14.89 7.19
CA ASN A 48 -7.60 -16.36 7.24
C ASN A 48 -7.83 -17.05 5.89
N ASN A 49 -8.41 -16.34 4.91
CA ASN A 49 -8.61 -16.89 3.57
C ASN A 49 -7.41 -16.60 2.66
N GLY A 50 -6.38 -15.87 3.09
CA GLY A 50 -5.26 -15.43 2.25
C GLY A 50 -5.50 -14.09 1.55
N GLY A 51 -6.57 -13.35 1.92
CA GLY A 51 -6.82 -12.02 1.37
C GLY A 51 -5.95 -10.95 2.03
N TYR A 52 -5.41 -10.03 1.23
CA TYR A 52 -4.60 -8.93 1.74
C TYR A 52 -5.49 -7.78 2.24
N ILE A 53 -5.13 -7.20 3.37
CA ILE A 53 -5.77 -6.03 3.96
C ILE A 53 -4.71 -4.94 4.10
N PHE A 54 -4.82 -3.86 3.34
CA PHE A 54 -3.87 -2.73 3.39
C PHE A 54 -4.41 -1.66 4.33
N ASN A 55 -3.62 -1.32 5.36
CA ASN A 55 -4.01 -0.30 6.32
C ASN A 55 -3.50 1.08 5.91
N THR A 56 -4.27 1.76 5.07
CA THR A 56 -3.91 3.10 4.57
C THR A 56 -3.99 4.21 5.63
N LYS A 57 -4.50 3.91 6.84
CA LYS A 57 -4.47 4.84 7.96
C LYS A 57 -3.08 5.01 8.55
N GLU A 58 -2.24 3.99 8.43
CA GLU A 58 -0.88 3.94 9.00
C GLU A 58 0.20 4.08 7.92
N TYR A 59 -0.04 4.95 6.94
CA TYR A 59 0.93 5.18 5.87
C TYR A 59 2.20 5.85 6.37
N MET A 60 3.32 5.53 5.71
CA MET A 60 4.62 6.12 6.00
C MET A 60 5.33 6.48 4.70
N PHE A 61 6.16 7.51 4.76
CA PHE A 61 7.13 7.80 3.70
C PHE A 61 8.48 7.21 4.09
N LYS A 62 9.09 6.45 3.18
CA LYS A 62 10.41 5.83 3.36
C LYS A 62 11.33 6.20 2.20
N ASP A 63 12.63 6.15 2.45
CA ASP A 63 13.66 6.35 1.42
C ASP A 63 13.73 5.13 0.50
N SER A 64 13.73 5.34 -0.81
CA SER A 64 13.62 4.25 -1.79
C SER A 64 14.86 3.36 -1.86
N TYR A 65 16.03 3.81 -1.39
CA TYR A 65 17.29 3.06 -1.55
C TYR A 65 17.61 2.13 -0.39
N SER A 66 16.80 2.16 0.67
CA SER A 66 17.15 1.57 1.96
C SER A 66 16.46 0.22 2.25
N GLY A 67 15.67 -0.33 1.31
CA GLY A 67 14.87 -1.54 1.51
C GLY A 67 15.12 -2.61 0.44
N VAL A 68 14.72 -3.85 0.74
CA VAL A 68 14.71 -4.95 -0.25
C VAL A 68 13.33 -5.03 -0.88
N TYR A 69 13.26 -4.98 -2.21
CA TYR A 69 12.02 -4.92 -2.96
C TYR A 69 11.68 -6.25 -3.62
N GLU A 70 10.39 -6.60 -3.58
CA GLU A 70 9.86 -7.76 -4.27
C GLU A 70 8.52 -7.45 -4.93
N TYR A 71 8.35 -7.87 -6.18
CA TYR A 71 7.06 -7.80 -6.86
C TYR A 71 6.27 -9.07 -6.60
N LYS A 72 5.09 -8.94 -6.00
CA LYS A 72 4.17 -10.06 -5.74
C LYS A 72 2.87 -9.88 -6.51
N ASN A 73 2.37 -10.99 -7.06
CA ASN A 73 1.01 -11.07 -7.58
C ASN A 73 0.12 -11.68 -6.49
N ILE A 74 -0.79 -10.89 -5.93
CA ILE A 74 -1.76 -11.34 -4.93
C ILE A 74 -3.00 -11.88 -5.65
N GLU A 75 -3.52 -13.02 -5.21
CA GLU A 75 -4.60 -13.74 -5.92
C GLU A 75 -5.93 -12.97 -6.00
N ARG A 76 -6.14 -12.03 -5.07
CA ARG A 76 -7.36 -11.23 -4.95
C ARG A 76 -7.02 -9.78 -4.65
N CYS A 77 -7.88 -8.89 -5.13
CA CYS A 77 -7.83 -7.47 -4.80
C CYS A 77 -7.78 -7.26 -3.28
N PRO A 78 -6.93 -6.34 -2.79
CA PRO A 78 -6.77 -6.12 -1.37
C PRO A 78 -7.96 -5.32 -0.83
N LYS A 79 -8.34 -5.59 0.42
CA LYS A 79 -9.27 -4.73 1.15
C LYS A 79 -8.52 -3.51 1.66
N ILE A 80 -9.06 -2.32 1.43
CA ILE A 80 -8.44 -1.07 1.89
C ILE A 80 -9.15 -0.56 3.14
N VAL A 81 -8.42 -0.51 4.25
CA VAL A 81 -8.91 0.14 5.48
C VAL A 81 -8.62 1.63 5.37
N LYS A 82 -9.70 2.42 5.24
CA LYS A 82 -9.68 3.89 5.12
C LYS A 82 -10.21 4.54 6.40
N ASN A 83 -9.86 5.80 6.67
CA ASN A 83 -10.52 6.57 7.74
C ASN A 83 -12.01 6.72 7.41
N ALA A 84 -12.86 6.31 8.36
CA ALA A 84 -14.28 6.63 8.32
C ALA A 84 -14.39 8.13 8.62
N ASN A 85 -14.80 8.91 7.63
CA ASN A 85 -15.33 10.25 7.84
C ASN A 85 -16.83 10.15 8.02
#